data_AF-A0A183FXL9-F1
#
_entry.id   AF-A0A183FXL9-F1
#
_cell.length_a   1.000
_cell.length_b   1.000
_cell.length_c   1.000
_cell.angle_alpha   90.00
_cell.angle_beta   90.00
_cell.angle_gamma   90.00
#
_symmetry.space_group_name_H-M   'P 1'
#
loop_
_entity.id
_entity.type
_entity.pdbx_description
1 polymer ?
#
loop_
_entity_poly.entity_id
_entity_poly.type
_entity_poly.pdbx_seq_one_letter_code
_entity_poly.pdbx_strand_id
1 'polypeptide(L)'
;MALLVKAAHAEFDLDNDVEEIPTAEEVAIFNASGKRMPFKGAVRLMLGKKGNPIIRAAFFEMKECENVLVLGTNVLKNWRYTLNNVKGLEVHSQSEKISS
;
A
#
# COMPACT_ATOMS: atom_id res chain seq x y z
N MET A 1 22.91 5.60 -10.92
CA MET A 1 22.82 4.66 -12.07
C MET A 1 22.35 3.26 -11.68
N ALA A 2 22.72 2.69 -10.53
CA ALA A 2 22.32 1.31 -10.18
C ALA A 2 20.80 1.07 -10.01
N LEU A 3 20.01 2.09 -9.59
CA LEU A 3 18.57 1.95 -9.35
C LEU A 3 17.76 1.80 -10.65
N LEU A 4 18.04 2.64 -11.64
CA LEU A 4 17.38 2.61 -12.95
C LEU A 4 17.66 1.29 -13.68
N VAL A 5 18.91 0.81 -13.60
CA VAL A 5 19.31 -0.49 -14.17
C VAL A 5 18.59 -1.65 -13.47
N LYS A 6 18.43 -1.60 -12.15
CA LYS A 6 17.66 -2.61 -11.40
C LYS A 6 16.17 -2.59 -11.75
N ALA A 7 15.58 -1.41 -11.92
CA ALA A 7 14.19 -1.26 -12.35
C ALA A 7 13.99 -1.86 -13.75
N ALA A 8 14.86 -1.52 -14.70
CA ALA A 8 14.82 -2.06 -16.06
C ALA A 8 14.98 -3.59 -16.09
N HIS A 9 15.90 -4.16 -15.30
CA HIS A 9 16.03 -5.62 -15.18
C HIS A 9 14.83 -6.31 -14.53
N ALA A 10 14.04 -5.57 -13.75
CA ALA A 10 12.79 -6.06 -13.16
C ALA A 10 11.57 -5.77 -14.06
N GLU A 11 11.79 -5.36 -15.32
CA GLU A 11 10.75 -4.98 -16.28
C GLU A 11 9.85 -3.83 -15.80
N PHE A 12 10.36 -3.00 -14.88
CA PHE A 12 9.66 -1.83 -14.36
C PHE A 12 10.02 -0.61 -15.20
N ASP A 13 9.04 -0.10 -15.94
CA ASP A 13 9.18 1.06 -16.81
C ASP A 13 8.75 2.30 -16.03
N LEU A 14 9.72 3.03 -15.49
CA LEU A 14 9.44 4.22 -14.69
C LEU A 14 8.60 5.27 -15.41
N ASP A 15 8.74 5.39 -16.74
CA ASP A 15 8.06 6.43 -17.50
C ASP A 15 6.59 6.06 -17.78
N ASN A 16 6.29 4.76 -17.90
CA ASN A 16 4.92 4.26 -18.12
C ASN A 16 4.21 3.82 -16.83
N ASP A 17 4.95 3.29 -15.86
CA ASP A 17 4.43 2.73 -14.61
C ASP A 17 4.30 3.78 -13.50
N VAL A 18 4.91 4.96 -13.64
CA VAL A 18 4.85 6.06 -12.67
C VAL A 18 4.35 7.35 -13.33
N GLU A 19 3.30 7.94 -12.77
CA GLU A 19 2.80 9.27 -13.18
C GLU A 19 2.71 10.17 -11.94
N GLU A 20 3.32 11.35 -11.99
CA GLU A 20 3.18 12.35 -10.95
C GLU A 20 1.79 13.02 -10.99
N ILE A 21 1.19 13.23 -9.82
CA ILE A 21 -0.14 13.85 -9.70
C ILE A 21 0.03 15.30 -9.21
N PRO A 22 -0.29 16.32 -10.05
CA PRO A 22 0.06 17.72 -9.78
C PRO A 22 -0.58 18.35 -8.53
N THR A 23 -1.68 17.79 -8.02
CA THR A 23 -2.54 18.41 -6.99
C THR A 23 -2.38 17.84 -5.59
N ALA A 24 -1.38 16.99 -5.36
CA ALA A 24 -1.22 16.30 -4.07
C ALA A 24 -0.86 17.22 -2.91
N GLU A 25 -0.24 18.38 -3.16
CA GLU A 25 0.24 19.28 -2.11
C GLU A 25 -0.87 20.14 -1.48
N GLU A 26 -2.02 20.29 -2.15
CA GLU A 26 -3.09 21.20 -1.75
C GLU A 26 -4.01 20.62 -0.66
N VAL A 27 -4.08 19.29 -0.54
CA VAL A 27 -5.00 18.64 0.40
C VAL A 27 -4.28 18.29 1.71
N ALA A 28 -4.72 18.89 2.82
CA ALA A 28 -4.22 18.54 4.15
C ALA A 28 -4.73 17.15 4.57
N ILE A 29 -3.83 16.17 4.62
CA ILE A 29 -4.12 14.81 5.08
C ILE A 29 -3.65 14.66 6.53
N PHE A 30 -4.48 14.02 7.36
CA PHE A 30 -4.22 13.80 8.79
C PHE A 30 -4.23 12.30 9.10
N ASN A 31 -3.39 11.88 10.04
CA ASN A 31 -3.38 10.51 10.54
C ASN A 31 -4.53 10.28 11.54
N ALA A 32 -4.65 9.05 12.04
CA ALA A 32 -5.69 8.68 13.01
C ALA A 32 -5.60 9.44 14.35
N SER A 33 -4.45 10.02 14.69
CA SER A 33 -4.28 10.87 15.88
C SER A 33 -4.57 12.35 15.61
N GLY A 34 -5.04 12.72 14.42
CA GLY A 34 -5.30 14.11 14.02
C GLY A 34 -4.03 14.92 13.71
N LYS A 35 -2.86 14.29 13.62
CA LYS A 35 -1.61 14.96 13.22
C LYS A 35 -1.52 15.01 11.70
N ARG A 36 -1.15 16.18 11.16
CA ARG A 36 -0.91 16.33 9.71
C ARG A 36 0.17 15.35 9.26
N MET A 37 -0.11 14.60 8.20
CA MET A 37 0.85 13.71 7.56
C MET A 37 1.63 14.52 6.50
N PRO A 38 2.96 14.52 6.57
CA PRO A 38 3.78 15.26 5.62
C PRO A 38 4.01 14.39 4.38
N PHE A 39 3.38 14.77 3.27
CA PHE A 39 3.58 14.13 1.97
C PHE A 39 4.44 15.01 1.06
N LYS A 40 5.30 14.37 0.24
CA LYS A 40 6.13 14.97 -0.82
C LYS A 40 5.31 15.25 -2.07
N GLY A 41 4.37 14.37 -2.35
CA GLY A 41 3.50 14.46 -3.51
C GLY A 41 2.65 13.21 -3.59
N ALA A 42 2.01 13.02 -4.74
CA ALA A 42 1.33 11.79 -5.06
C ALA A 42 1.80 11.28 -6.42
N VAL A 43 1.86 9.96 -6.52
CA VAL A 43 2.26 9.22 -7.70
C VAL A 43 1.19 8.19 -8.00
N ARG A 44 0.94 7.94 -9.27
CA ARG A 44 0.12 6.83 -9.72
C ARG A 44 1.05 5.72 -10.16
N LEU A 45 0.92 4.55 -9.54
CA LEU A 45 1.76 3.38 -9.79
C LEU A 45 0.94 2.22 -10.35
N MET A 46 1.55 1.43 -11.23
CA MET A 46 1.09 0.08 -11.54
C MET A 46 1.58 -0.90 -10.47
N LEU A 47 0.63 -1.60 -9.83
CA LEU A 47 0.89 -2.50 -8.72
C LEU A 47 0.42 -3.91 -9.05
N GLY A 48 1.38 -4.81 -9.17
CA GLY A 48 1.16 -6.24 -9.32
C GLY A 48 1.23 -6.97 -7.98
N LYS A 49 0.28 -7.88 -7.73
CA LYS A 49 0.35 -8.84 -6.64
C LYS A 49 0.16 -10.24 -7.21
N LYS A 50 1.00 -11.20 -6.81
CA LYS A 50 0.92 -12.59 -7.30
C LYS A 50 -0.51 -13.13 -7.16
N GLY A 51 -1.03 -13.68 -8.25
CA GLY A 51 -2.39 -14.22 -8.33
C GLY A 51 -3.51 -13.18 -8.30
N ASN A 52 -3.22 -11.89 -8.49
CA ASN A 52 -4.21 -10.82 -8.54
C ASN A 52 -4.01 -9.98 -9.82
N PRO A 53 -5.07 -9.31 -10.32
CA PRO A 53 -4.94 -8.35 -11.40
C PRO A 53 -3.95 -7.23 -11.03
N ILE A 54 -3.18 -6.80 -12.02
CA ILE A 54 -2.40 -5.57 -11.92
C ILE A 54 -3.37 -4.39 -11.84
N ILE A 55 -3.13 -3.48 -10.91
CA ILE A 55 -3.98 -2.31 -10.70
C ILE A 55 -3.17 -1.04 -10.87
N ARG A 56 -3.78 0.00 -11.45
CA ARG A 56 -3.19 1.33 -11.51
C ARG A 56 -3.85 2.21 -10.45
N ALA A 57 -3.10 2.66 -9.45
CA ALA A 57 -3.65 3.37 -8.30
C ALA A 57 -2.78 4.55 -7.88
N ALA A 58 -3.42 5.56 -7.27
CA ALA A 58 -2.73 6.73 -6.72
C ALA A 58 -2.26 6.45 -5.29
N PHE A 59 -1.04 6.87 -5.00
CA PHE A 59 -0.32 6.76 -3.73
C PHE A 59 0.24 8.11 -3.34
N PHE A 60 0.36 8.36 -2.04
CA PHE A 60 1.07 9.53 -1.54
C PHE A 60 2.47 9.12 -1.05
N GLU A 61 3.50 9.85 -1.46
CA GLU A 61 4.87 9.66 -0.98
C GLU A 61 5.06 10.42 0.34
N MET A 62 5.41 9.74 1.43
CA MET A 62 5.65 10.40 2.71
C MET A 62 7.01 11.11 2.76
N LYS A 63 7.07 12.32 3.33
CA LYS A 63 8.31 13.09 3.56
C LYS A 63 9.21 12.45 4.60
N GLU A 64 8.63 12.00 5.71
CA GLU A 64 9.35 11.66 6.94
C GLU A 64 9.53 10.14 7.16
N CYS A 65 9.01 9.30 6.26
CA CYS A 65 9.15 7.85 6.35
C CYS A 65 9.88 7.34 5.11
N GLU A 66 11.20 7.16 5.23
CA GLU A 66 11.97 6.50 4.20
C GLU A 66 11.51 5.04 4.06
N ASN A 67 11.30 4.60 2.81
CA ASN A 67 10.93 3.22 2.44
C ASN A 67 9.54 2.74 2.91
N VAL A 68 8.61 3.65 3.25
CA VAL A 68 7.23 3.29 3.59
C VAL A 68 6.27 3.76 2.50
N LEU A 69 5.60 2.80 1.84
CA LEU A 69 4.48 3.07 0.94
C LEU A 69 3.16 2.88 1.70
N VAL A 70 2.33 3.91 1.73
CA VAL A 70 1.00 3.83 2.35
C VAL A 70 -0.02 3.41 1.31
N LEU A 71 -0.59 2.22 1.47
CA LEU A 71 -1.69 1.73 0.64
C LEU A 71 -3.02 2.27 1.18
N GLY A 72 -3.69 3.12 0.39
CA GLY A 72 -5.04 3.58 0.73
C GLY A 72 -6.10 2.50 0.51
N THR A 73 -7.29 2.71 1.07
CA THR A 73 -8.44 1.81 0.88
C THR A 73 -8.94 1.78 -0.57
N ASN A 74 -8.57 2.78 -1.38
CA ASN A 74 -8.76 2.80 -2.83
C ASN A 74 -8.04 1.64 -3.53
N VAL A 75 -6.88 1.21 -3.01
CA VAL A 75 -6.09 0.09 -3.55
C VAL A 75 -6.66 -1.24 -3.07
N LEU A 76 -6.92 -1.34 -1.76
CA LEU A 76 -7.36 -2.58 -1.11
C LEU A 76 -8.67 -3.13 -1.69
N LYS A 77 -9.62 -2.25 -2.02
CA LYS A 77 -10.89 -2.63 -2.64
C LYS A 77 -10.71 -3.32 -4.00
N ASN A 78 -9.77 -2.87 -4.82
CA ASN A 78 -9.51 -3.46 -6.14
C ASN A 78 -8.95 -4.89 -6.03
N TRP A 79 -8.27 -5.21 -4.93
CA TRP A 79 -7.81 -6.57 -4.60
C TRP A 79 -8.78 -7.35 -3.71
N ARG A 80 -10.03 -6.87 -3.58
CA ARG A 80 -11.10 -7.54 -2.81
C ARG A 80 -10.77 -7.74 -1.33
N TYR A 81 -9.89 -6.92 -0.76
CA TYR A 81 -9.68 -6.91 0.68
C TYR A 81 -10.86 -6.21 1.37
N THR A 82 -11.33 -6.83 2.46
CA THR A 82 -12.32 -6.26 3.37
C THR A 82 -11.74 -6.17 4.77
N LEU A 83 -12.12 -5.13 5.50
CA LEU A 83 -11.83 -5.01 6.93
C LEU A 83 -13.02 -5.57 7.70
N ASN A 84 -12.78 -6.63 8.48
CA ASN A 84 -13.78 -7.23 9.36
C ASN A 84 -13.47 -6.87 10.81
N ASN A 85 -14.51 -6.61 11.60
CA ASN A 85 -14.36 -6.42 13.03
C ASN A 85 -14.10 -7.78 13.71
N VAL A 86 -12.95 -7.93 14.35
CA VAL A 86 -12.47 -9.22 14.89
C VAL A 86 -13.17 -9.62 16.21
N LYS A 87 -14.20 -8.90 16.66
CA LYS A 87 -14.98 -9.24 17.87
C LYS A 87 -15.71 -10.60 17.84
N GLY A 88 -15.50 -11.45 16.83
CA GLY A 88 -16.14 -12.76 16.69
C GLY A 88 -15.24 -13.90 16.19
N LEU A 89 -13.92 -13.76 16.21
CA LEU A 89 -13.05 -14.92 15.98
C LEU A 89 -12.86 -15.66 17.31
N GLU A 90 -13.73 -16.64 17.56
CA GLU A 90 -13.48 -17.63 18.61
C GLU A 90 -12.13 -18.28 18.34
N VAL A 91 -11.21 -18.13 19.29
CA VAL A 91 -9.96 -18.87 19.30
C VAL A 91 -10.35 -20.32 19.56
N HIS A 92 -10.39 -21.16 18.51
CA HIS A 92 -10.37 -22.60 18.71
C HIS A 92 -9.00 -22.98 19.27
N SER A 93 -8.89 -22.96 20.60
CA SER A 93 -7.86 -23.69 21.31
C SER A 93 -8.13 -25.18 21.10
N GLN A 94 -7.37 -25.81 20.22
CA GLN A 94 -7.25 -27.27 20.24
C GLN A 94 -6.52 -27.62 21.54
N SER A 95 -7.29 -28.05 22.55
CA SER A 95 -6.75 -28.80 23.67
C SER A 95 -6.40 -30.19 23.15
N GLU A 96 -5.11 -30.42 22.91
CA GLU A 96 -4.59 -31.78 22.85
C GLU A 96 -4.82 -32.44 24.20
N LYS A 97 -5.83 -33.30 24.27
CA LYS A 97 -5.95 -34.32 25.31
C LYS A 97 -4.82 -35.32 25.10
N ILE A 98 -3.74 -35.17 25.85
CA ILE A 98 -2.84 -36.28 26.12
C ILE A 98 -3.54 -37.14 27.18
N SER A 99 -4.12 -38.26 26.75
CA SER A 99 -4.65 -39.29 27.63
C SER A 99 -3.52 -40.25 27.99
N SER A 100 -3.29 -40.35 29.30
CA SER A 100 -2.70 -41.45 30.10
C SER A 100 -1.44 -42.17 29.62
#